data_AF-I2NGF1-F1
#
_entry.id   AF-I2NGF1-F1
#
_cell.length_a   1.000
_cell.length_b   1.000
_cell.length_c   1.000
_cell.angle_alpha   90.00
_cell.angle_beta   90.00
_cell.angle_gamma   90.00
#
_symmetry.space_group_name_H-M   'P 1'
#
loop_
_entity.id
_entity.type
_entity.pdbx_description
1 polymer ?
#
loop_
_entity_poly.entity_id
_entity_poly.type
_entity_poly.pdbx_seq_one_letter_code
_entity_poly.pdbx_strand_id
1 'polypeptide(L)'
;MIDEAPLEAVNGATPLHTSFISSATAQQGNPNAQLRLTRTADGKEYTGDFYLTDSKENNQNGLISSLDFKNNDEVKLDGVVIANQNAAQVNWTTPYSLIMKVFSGGNTKSDGGPQNGKISGDSKNFINGRASIDEKITELYTQIETAKETLKQAKEKGDADAIAKAQAKLDELNDLYGRLRDARPAIAAEAKSLADKLAYFRKGNLVAGDGKHLVFDKRFDGVYIIQFTDGTQIVMHDPAAAGWAYQTFAYYFDPKNDVAFGYQSLGDETKFTDLPEKGTATYNGLTTAYVVKGNQSRQLTADVKAIADFGLKGVRFETTNSQFHSLDDNGRRVTVKGADYDMKGTAKWENGNLFLGSVEAAAAGLKGNLSGKFYGAKAAEIGGTYGLKNQDGSEHLIGGYGAKRQ
;
A
#
# COMPACT_ATOMS: atom_id res chain seq x y z
N MET A 1 1.54 33.65 26.31
CA MET A 1 0.78 32.61 25.60
C MET A 1 0.56 31.52 26.64
N ILE A 2 -0.70 31.21 26.99
CA ILE A 2 -1.00 30.16 27.96
C ILE A 2 -0.98 28.86 27.17
N ASP A 3 -0.16 27.89 27.56
CA ASP A 3 -0.17 26.57 26.93
C ASP A 3 -1.53 25.92 27.16
N GLU A 4 -2.19 25.53 26.07
CA GLU A 4 -3.48 24.83 26.12
C GLU A 4 -3.31 23.44 26.77
N ALA A 5 -4.30 23.02 27.55
CA ALA A 5 -4.28 21.72 28.23
C ALA A 5 -4.15 20.56 27.21
N PRO A 6 -3.37 19.51 27.53
CA PRO A 6 -3.26 18.35 26.65
C PRO A 6 -4.61 17.62 26.54
N LEU A 7 -4.92 17.11 25.36
CA LEU A 7 -6.03 16.19 25.14
C LEU A 7 -5.72 14.82 25.73
N GLU A 8 -6.76 14.12 26.17
CA GLU A 8 -6.65 12.76 26.69
C GLU A 8 -6.08 11.78 25.66
N ALA A 9 -5.22 10.90 26.15
CA ALA A 9 -4.65 9.80 25.40
C ALA A 9 -5.72 8.91 24.75
N VAL A 10 -5.39 8.30 23.61
CA VAL A 10 -6.29 7.33 22.97
C VAL A 10 -6.09 5.96 23.63
N ASN A 11 -6.92 5.67 24.64
CA ASN A 11 -6.95 4.37 25.34
C ASN A 11 -7.77 3.30 24.59
N GLY A 12 -7.55 3.16 23.28
CA GLY A 12 -8.16 2.12 22.46
C GLY A 12 -7.33 0.84 22.44
N ALA A 13 -8.00 -0.32 22.35
CA ALA A 13 -7.33 -1.60 22.17
C ALA A 13 -6.44 -1.58 20.92
N THR A 14 -5.25 -2.17 21.01
CA THR A 14 -4.41 -2.40 19.82
C THR A 14 -5.19 -3.29 18.84
N PRO A 15 -5.31 -2.90 17.57
CA PRO A 15 -5.96 -3.71 16.56
C PRO A 15 -5.33 -5.10 16.48
N LEU A 16 -6.14 -6.12 16.20
CA LEU A 16 -5.60 -7.46 15.93
C LEU A 16 -4.76 -7.40 14.63
N HIS A 17 -3.75 -8.25 14.52
CA HIS A 17 -2.95 -8.38 13.29
C HIS A 17 -3.76 -8.81 12.04
N THR A 18 -5.02 -9.19 12.24
CA THR A 18 -6.02 -9.53 11.23
C THR A 18 -7.01 -8.40 10.97
N SER A 19 -7.02 -7.36 11.81
CA SER A 19 -7.84 -6.17 11.61
C SER A 19 -7.25 -5.30 10.51
N PHE A 20 -8.13 -4.65 9.75
CA PHE A 20 -7.73 -3.66 8.75
C PHE A 20 -8.66 -2.45 8.81
N ILE A 21 -8.15 -1.30 8.39
CA ILE A 21 -8.87 -0.02 8.41
C ILE A 21 -9.97 0.00 7.34
N SER A 22 -11.09 0.65 7.61
CA SER A 22 -12.10 0.99 6.60
C SER A 22 -12.47 2.45 6.65
N SER A 23 -13.07 2.92 5.56
CA SER A 23 -13.56 4.27 5.42
C SER A 23 -14.75 4.29 4.48
N ALA A 24 -15.78 5.02 4.87
CA ALA A 24 -16.91 5.33 4.01
C ALA A 24 -16.62 6.54 3.10
N THR A 25 -15.48 7.23 3.28
CA THR A 25 -15.13 8.42 2.50
C THR A 25 -14.25 8.09 1.30
N ALA A 26 -14.35 8.92 0.26
CA ALA A 26 -13.47 8.83 -0.91
C ALA A 26 -12.02 9.14 -0.50
N GLN A 27 -11.11 8.27 -0.89
CA GLN A 27 -9.69 8.32 -0.51
C GLN A 27 -8.85 9.19 -1.46
N GLN A 28 -9.32 9.44 -2.69
CA GLN A 28 -8.59 10.18 -3.72
C GLN A 28 -8.23 11.62 -3.30
N GLY A 29 -9.06 12.24 -2.47
CA GLY A 29 -8.86 13.58 -1.91
C GLY A 29 -8.00 13.60 -0.64
N ASN A 30 -7.41 12.48 -0.24
CA ASN A 30 -6.47 12.45 0.87
C ASN A 30 -5.09 13.00 0.48
N PRO A 31 -4.29 13.39 1.49
CA PRO A 31 -2.90 13.78 1.30
C PRO A 31 -2.16 12.81 0.39
N ASN A 32 -1.55 13.36 -0.66
CA ASN A 32 -0.78 12.63 -1.65
C ASN A 32 0.43 13.45 -2.10
N ALA A 33 1.48 12.75 -2.50
CA ALA A 33 2.67 13.29 -3.15
C ALA A 33 3.11 12.32 -4.25
N GLN A 34 3.54 12.84 -5.40
CA GLN A 34 3.97 12.03 -6.54
C GLN A 34 5.27 12.57 -7.11
N LEU A 35 6.27 11.70 -7.22
CA LEU A 35 7.44 11.92 -8.07
C LEU A 35 7.16 11.27 -9.42
N ARG A 36 7.05 12.12 -10.44
CA ARG A 36 6.62 11.74 -11.79
C ARG A 36 7.77 11.86 -12.77
N LEU A 37 7.81 10.94 -13.74
CA LEU A 37 8.79 10.97 -14.83
C LEU A 37 8.48 12.12 -15.78
N THR A 38 9.52 12.85 -16.16
CA THR A 38 9.42 13.90 -17.18
C THR A 38 9.50 13.30 -18.57
N ARG A 39 8.53 13.63 -19.42
CA ARG A 39 8.53 13.27 -20.84
C ARG A 39 9.32 14.27 -21.68
N THR A 40 9.87 13.82 -22.79
CA THR A 40 10.40 14.69 -23.85
C THR A 40 9.30 15.61 -24.38
N ALA A 41 9.68 16.72 -25.03
CA ALA A 41 8.71 17.70 -25.53
C ALA A 41 7.70 17.13 -26.54
N ASP A 42 8.06 16.04 -27.25
CA ASP A 42 7.17 15.31 -28.16
C ASP A 42 6.32 14.22 -27.46
N GLY A 43 6.50 14.02 -26.15
CA GLY A 43 5.75 13.10 -25.31
C GLY A 43 6.12 11.62 -25.45
N LYS A 44 7.06 11.27 -26.34
CA LYS A 44 7.30 9.87 -26.72
C LYS A 44 8.27 9.13 -25.81
N GLU A 45 9.24 9.83 -25.23
CA GLU A 45 10.30 9.26 -24.41
C GLU A 45 10.35 9.95 -23.04
N TYR A 46 11.10 9.36 -22.10
CA TYR A 46 11.39 9.99 -20.81
C TYR A 46 12.76 10.65 -20.86
N THR A 47 12.88 11.85 -20.28
CA THR A 47 14.17 12.54 -20.17
C THR A 47 15.09 11.89 -19.13
N GLY A 48 14.52 11.10 -18.22
CA GLY A 48 15.20 10.57 -17.03
C GLY A 48 15.09 11.46 -15.80
N ASP A 49 14.54 12.68 -15.96
CA ASP A 49 14.30 13.60 -14.87
C ASP A 49 12.95 13.35 -14.19
N PHE A 50 12.80 13.93 -13.00
CA PHE A 50 11.56 13.87 -12.25
C PHE A 50 10.99 15.25 -11.95
N TYR A 51 9.68 15.31 -11.76
CA TYR A 51 9.01 16.45 -11.15
C TYR A 51 8.09 16.00 -10.01
N LEU A 52 7.99 16.83 -8.97
CA LEU A 52 7.18 16.58 -7.79
C LEU A 52 5.82 17.27 -7.93
N THR A 53 4.74 16.56 -7.62
CA THR A 53 3.41 17.12 -7.36
C THR A 53 2.95 16.67 -5.97
N ASP A 54 2.09 17.47 -5.33
CA ASP A 54 1.53 17.15 -4.02
C ASP A 54 0.18 17.83 -3.78
N SER A 55 -0.40 17.61 -2.59
CA SER A 55 -1.71 18.16 -2.22
C SER A 55 -1.79 19.69 -2.19
N LYS A 56 -0.65 20.39 -2.14
CA LYS A 56 -0.54 21.84 -2.13
C LYS A 56 -0.16 22.38 -3.51
N GLU A 57 0.71 21.70 -4.25
CA GLU A 57 1.22 22.11 -5.55
C GLU A 57 0.89 21.09 -6.64
N ASN A 58 0.11 21.54 -7.64
CA ASN A 58 -0.29 20.74 -8.81
C ASN A 58 -0.97 19.41 -8.45
N ASN A 59 -1.84 19.39 -7.44
CA ASN A 59 -2.50 18.18 -6.93
C ASN A 59 -3.11 17.32 -8.05
N GLN A 60 -2.64 16.07 -8.14
CA GLN A 60 -3.05 15.07 -9.13
C GLN A 60 -4.03 14.04 -8.58
N ASN A 61 -4.49 14.24 -7.32
CA ASN A 61 -5.19 13.25 -6.50
C ASN A 61 -4.36 11.97 -6.26
N GLY A 62 -4.74 11.22 -5.23
CA GLY A 62 -4.14 9.90 -4.98
C GLY A 62 -4.65 8.85 -5.97
N LEU A 63 -3.90 7.76 -6.14
CA LEU A 63 -4.31 6.64 -7.01
C LEU A 63 -5.53 5.89 -6.45
N ILE A 64 -5.61 5.74 -5.12
CA ILE A 64 -6.60 4.91 -4.44
C ILE A 64 -7.84 5.76 -4.15
N SER A 65 -9.02 5.39 -4.64
CA SER A 65 -10.27 6.16 -4.39
C SER A 65 -11.18 5.65 -3.30
N SER A 66 -11.10 4.38 -2.91
CA SER A 66 -11.99 3.80 -1.90
C SER A 66 -11.21 2.88 -0.97
N LEU A 67 -11.73 2.65 0.24
CA LEU A 67 -11.19 1.78 1.29
C LEU A 67 -12.36 1.24 2.13
N ASP A 68 -13.27 0.46 1.57
CA ASP A 68 -14.31 -0.23 2.37
C ASP A 68 -13.68 -1.49 2.98
N PHE A 69 -13.75 -1.73 4.30
CA PHE A 69 -13.37 -2.99 4.96
C PHE A 69 -14.35 -3.26 6.10
N LYS A 70 -15.28 -4.18 5.91
CA LYS A 70 -16.29 -4.50 6.91
C LYS A 70 -16.04 -5.87 7.53
N ASN A 71 -16.31 -6.01 8.83
CA ASN A 71 -16.29 -7.32 9.48
C ASN A 71 -17.34 -8.22 8.82
N ASN A 72 -16.92 -9.40 8.33
CA ASN A 72 -17.75 -10.35 7.60
C ASN A 72 -18.30 -9.84 6.25
N ASP A 73 -17.68 -8.82 5.65
CA ASP A 73 -18.12 -8.24 4.37
C ASP A 73 -16.90 -7.79 3.54
N GLU A 74 -17.13 -7.57 2.24
CA GLU A 74 -16.12 -7.32 1.21
C GLU A 74 -15.32 -6.04 1.46
N VAL A 75 -14.08 -6.07 0.99
CA VAL A 75 -13.19 -4.92 0.98
C VAL A 75 -13.17 -4.26 -0.39
N LYS A 76 -13.49 -2.97 -0.50
CA LYS A 76 -13.48 -2.22 -1.78
C LYS A 76 -12.36 -1.20 -1.77
N LEU A 77 -11.27 -1.45 -2.49
CA LEU A 77 -10.40 -0.39 -2.99
C LEU A 77 -10.60 -0.29 -4.49
N ASP A 78 -10.77 0.92 -5.00
CA ASP A 78 -10.71 1.19 -6.43
C ASP A 78 -9.29 0.90 -6.91
N GLY A 79 -9.11 -0.29 -7.49
CA GLY A 79 -7.83 -0.86 -7.86
C GLY A 79 -7.56 -2.23 -7.23
N VAL A 80 -8.00 -2.53 -6.02
CA VAL A 80 -7.42 -3.64 -5.25
C VAL A 80 -8.39 -4.31 -4.27
N VAL A 81 -8.26 -5.63 -4.04
CA VAL A 81 -8.86 -6.31 -2.88
C VAL A 81 -7.81 -7.01 -2.04
N ILE A 82 -7.74 -6.71 -0.72
CA ILE A 82 -7.06 -7.51 0.31
C ILE A 82 -8.04 -8.54 0.89
N ALA A 83 -7.64 -9.81 1.00
CA ALA A 83 -8.47 -10.81 1.68
C ALA A 83 -8.35 -10.70 3.22
N ASN A 84 -9.49 -10.64 3.92
CA ASN A 84 -9.61 -10.83 5.37
C ASN A 84 -10.43 -12.09 5.72
N GLN A 85 -10.20 -12.65 6.90
CA GLN A 85 -10.62 -13.98 7.36
C GLN A 85 -12.13 -14.22 7.29
N ASN A 86 -12.51 -15.44 6.86
CA ASN A 86 -13.87 -16.04 6.84
C ASN A 86 -14.90 -15.50 5.81
N ALA A 87 -14.49 -14.80 4.75
CA ALA A 87 -15.39 -14.40 3.67
C ALA A 87 -15.81 -15.59 2.77
N ALA A 88 -17.11 -15.74 2.49
CA ALA A 88 -17.68 -16.82 1.68
C ALA A 88 -17.64 -16.55 0.16
N GLN A 89 -17.48 -15.30 -0.30
CA GLN A 89 -17.39 -14.90 -1.72
C GLN A 89 -16.57 -13.61 -1.87
N VAL A 90 -15.88 -13.42 -3.00
CA VAL A 90 -15.13 -12.19 -3.32
C VAL A 90 -15.53 -11.65 -4.70
N ASN A 91 -15.98 -10.40 -4.75
CA ASN A 91 -16.08 -9.65 -5.98
C ASN A 91 -14.86 -8.74 -6.13
N TRP A 92 -14.47 -8.49 -7.38
CA TRP A 92 -13.28 -7.73 -7.71
C TRP A 92 -13.68 -6.54 -8.58
N THR A 93 -13.50 -5.32 -8.06
CA THR A 93 -13.79 -4.09 -8.82
C THR A 93 -12.78 -3.87 -9.95
N THR A 94 -11.57 -4.42 -9.82
CA THR A 94 -10.51 -4.28 -10.82
C THR A 94 -10.05 -5.67 -11.27
N PRO A 95 -10.36 -6.04 -12.52
CA PRO A 95 -9.97 -7.35 -13.03
C PRO A 95 -8.45 -7.41 -13.18
N TYR A 96 -7.89 -8.61 -13.10
CA TYR A 96 -6.45 -8.89 -13.27
C TYR A 96 -5.50 -8.25 -12.25
N SER A 97 -5.80 -8.43 -10.96
CA SER A 97 -4.98 -7.95 -9.84
C SER A 97 -4.76 -9.06 -8.82
N LEU A 98 -3.74 -8.87 -7.97
CA LEU A 98 -3.39 -9.79 -6.89
C LEU A 98 -3.04 -9.02 -5.62
N ILE A 99 -3.43 -9.60 -4.49
CA ILE A 99 -3.02 -9.15 -3.17
C ILE A 99 -2.16 -10.18 -2.44
N MET A 100 -1.18 -9.68 -1.69
CA MET A 100 -0.38 -10.48 -0.78
C MET A 100 0.01 -9.65 0.46
N LYS A 101 -0.34 -10.13 1.65
CA LYS A 101 0.27 -9.61 2.89
C LYS A 101 1.66 -10.19 3.02
N VAL A 102 2.64 -9.34 3.29
CA VAL A 102 4.05 -9.70 3.46
C VAL A 102 4.54 -9.13 4.77
N PHE A 103 5.26 -9.94 5.53
CA PHE A 103 5.84 -9.55 6.82
C PHE A 103 7.16 -10.32 7.02
N SER A 104 7.86 -10.02 8.09
CA SER A 104 9.17 -10.60 8.43
C SER A 104 9.15 -12.13 8.53
N GLY A 105 7.98 -12.73 8.79
CA GLY A 105 7.78 -14.18 8.90
C GLY A 105 7.34 -14.87 7.61
N GLY A 106 7.07 -14.14 6.52
CA GLY A 106 6.67 -14.73 5.25
C GLY A 106 5.59 -13.92 4.53
N ASN A 107 4.79 -14.61 3.74
CA ASN A 107 3.69 -14.01 3.00
C ASN A 107 2.46 -14.91 2.99
N THR A 108 1.30 -14.30 2.77
CA THR A 108 0.03 -15.02 2.68
C THR A 108 -0.06 -15.81 1.39
N LYS A 109 -0.66 -17.00 1.48
CA LYS A 109 -0.94 -17.89 0.37
C LYS A 109 -2.45 -18.18 0.30
N SER A 110 -2.96 -18.44 -0.90
CA SER A 110 -4.31 -18.94 -1.14
C SER A 110 -4.29 -20.39 -1.62
N ASP A 111 -5.41 -21.09 -1.46
CA ASP A 111 -5.57 -22.44 -2.00
C ASP A 111 -5.77 -22.39 -3.53
N GLY A 112 -4.80 -22.90 -4.28
CA GLY A 112 -4.86 -23.02 -5.74
C GLY A 112 -5.33 -24.40 -6.22
N GLY A 113 -5.69 -25.32 -5.32
CA GLY A 113 -6.12 -26.67 -5.66
C GLY A 113 -7.34 -26.72 -6.60
N PRO A 114 -8.45 -26.03 -6.24
CA PRO A 114 -9.67 -26.00 -7.05
C PRO A 114 -9.47 -25.55 -8.50
N GLN A 115 -8.44 -24.73 -8.76
CA GLN A 115 -8.13 -24.24 -10.10
C GLN A 115 -7.73 -25.36 -11.09
N ASN A 116 -7.33 -26.53 -10.60
CA ASN A 116 -6.94 -27.68 -11.42
C ASN A 116 -7.72 -28.95 -11.04
N GLY A 117 -8.89 -28.82 -10.40
CA GLY A 117 -9.66 -29.96 -9.91
C GLY A 117 -8.98 -30.77 -8.81
N LYS A 118 -7.98 -30.19 -8.12
CA LYS A 118 -7.34 -30.83 -6.98
C LYS A 118 -8.14 -30.58 -5.70
N ILE A 119 -7.91 -31.44 -4.71
CA ILE A 119 -8.54 -31.36 -3.40
C ILE A 119 -8.21 -30.01 -2.75
N SER A 120 -9.27 -29.29 -2.35
CA SER A 120 -9.14 -28.06 -1.58
C SER A 120 -8.56 -28.34 -0.19
N GLY A 121 -7.72 -27.44 0.29
CA GLY A 121 -7.08 -27.53 1.61
C GLY A 121 -5.77 -28.33 1.64
N ASP A 122 -5.35 -28.95 0.54
CA ASP A 122 -4.01 -29.56 0.45
C ASP A 122 -2.94 -28.48 0.34
N SER A 123 -2.11 -28.37 1.37
CA SER A 123 -1.04 -27.37 1.51
C SER A 123 -0.06 -27.34 0.33
N LYS A 124 0.10 -28.44 -0.41
CA LYS A 124 0.95 -28.51 -1.61
C LYS A 124 0.42 -27.68 -2.78
N ASN A 125 -0.86 -27.33 -2.76
CA ASN A 125 -1.51 -26.56 -3.82
C ASN A 125 -1.61 -25.07 -3.50
N PHE A 126 -1.04 -24.62 -2.37
CA PHE A 126 -1.11 -23.23 -1.97
C PHE A 126 -0.18 -22.36 -2.83
N ILE A 127 -0.74 -21.27 -3.36
CA ILE A 127 -0.08 -20.31 -4.24
C ILE A 127 0.03 -18.95 -3.56
N ASN A 128 1.00 -18.12 -3.96
CA ASN A 128 1.23 -16.82 -3.33
C ASN A 128 0.07 -15.85 -3.64
N GLY A 129 -0.39 -15.16 -2.59
CA GLY A 129 -1.45 -14.15 -2.67
C GLY A 129 -2.81 -14.69 -3.14
N ARG A 130 -3.80 -13.80 -3.19
CA ARG A 130 -5.13 -14.07 -3.79
C ARG A 130 -5.33 -13.13 -4.97
N ALA A 131 -5.84 -13.63 -6.09
CA ALA A 131 -6.04 -12.82 -7.30
C ALA A 131 -7.49 -12.73 -7.75
N SER A 132 -7.79 -11.67 -8.51
CA SER A 132 -9.12 -11.40 -9.05
C SER A 132 -9.67 -12.40 -10.03
N ILE A 133 -8.79 -13.20 -10.58
CA ILE A 133 -9.10 -14.23 -11.54
C ILE A 133 -9.23 -15.62 -10.90
N ASP A 134 -8.95 -15.80 -9.61
CA ASP A 134 -8.94 -17.12 -8.95
C ASP A 134 -10.32 -17.81 -9.01
N GLU A 135 -11.40 -17.06 -8.71
CA GLU A 135 -12.76 -17.60 -8.75
C GLU A 135 -13.19 -17.91 -10.18
N LYS A 136 -12.84 -17.03 -11.14
CA LYS A 136 -13.15 -17.25 -12.55
C LYS A 136 -12.42 -18.45 -13.14
N ILE A 137 -11.16 -18.68 -12.76
CA ILE A 137 -10.40 -19.87 -13.16
C ILE A 137 -11.10 -21.14 -12.65
N THR A 138 -11.56 -21.14 -11.40
CA THR A 138 -12.26 -22.28 -10.79
C THR A 138 -13.61 -22.56 -11.46
N GLU A 139 -14.36 -21.50 -11.76
CA GLU A 139 -15.62 -21.57 -12.52
C GLU A 139 -15.40 -22.15 -13.92
N LEU A 140 -14.40 -21.65 -14.65
CA LEU A 140 -14.05 -22.12 -15.99
C LEU A 140 -13.62 -23.59 -15.97
N TYR A 141 -12.83 -24.02 -14.99
CA TYR A 141 -12.48 -25.42 -14.84
C TYR A 141 -13.73 -26.31 -14.72
N THR A 142 -14.69 -25.92 -13.89
CA THR A 142 -15.97 -26.65 -13.72
C THR A 142 -16.78 -26.69 -15.02
N GLN A 143 -16.85 -25.56 -15.75
CA GLN A 143 -17.51 -25.47 -17.04
C GLN A 143 -16.83 -26.34 -18.10
N ILE A 144 -15.49 -26.42 -18.10
CA ILE A 144 -14.71 -27.28 -18.99
C ILE A 144 -15.03 -28.76 -18.74
N GLU A 145 -15.09 -29.20 -17.48
CA GLU A 145 -15.45 -30.59 -17.17
C GLU A 145 -16.87 -30.93 -17.62
N THR A 146 -17.82 -30.00 -17.45
CA THR A 146 -19.20 -30.18 -17.95
C THR A 146 -19.26 -30.19 -19.48
N ALA A 147 -18.47 -29.33 -20.15
CA ALA A 147 -18.40 -29.28 -21.61
C ALA A 147 -17.76 -30.56 -22.20
N LYS A 148 -16.77 -31.14 -21.51
CA LYS A 148 -16.18 -32.45 -21.88
C LYS A 148 -17.23 -33.56 -21.84
N GLU A 149 -18.05 -33.62 -20.80
CA GLU A 149 -19.12 -34.62 -20.68
C GLU A 149 -20.21 -34.40 -21.74
N THR A 150 -20.58 -33.14 -22.00
CA THR A 150 -21.53 -32.80 -23.09
C THR A 150 -21.01 -33.25 -24.45
N LEU A 151 -19.73 -32.99 -24.75
CA LEU A 151 -19.09 -33.42 -25.99
C LEU A 151 -19.07 -34.95 -26.11
N LYS A 152 -18.79 -35.66 -25.01
CA LYS A 152 -18.83 -37.12 -24.97
C LYS A 152 -20.21 -37.66 -25.32
N GLN A 153 -21.27 -37.13 -24.70
CA GLN A 153 -22.66 -37.54 -24.98
C GLN A 153 -23.08 -37.23 -26.43
N ALA A 154 -22.64 -36.10 -26.99
CA ALA A 154 -22.89 -35.77 -28.40
C ALA A 154 -22.21 -36.78 -29.35
N LYS A 155 -20.96 -37.16 -29.05
CA LYS A 155 -20.22 -38.19 -29.79
C LYS A 155 -20.89 -39.56 -29.73
N GLU A 156 -21.41 -39.95 -28.57
CA GLU A 156 -22.15 -41.21 -28.38
C GLU A 156 -23.46 -41.26 -29.19
N LYS A 157 -24.14 -40.11 -29.35
CA LYS A 157 -25.37 -39.99 -30.15
C LYS A 157 -25.12 -39.88 -31.66
N GLY A 158 -23.89 -39.59 -32.09
CA GLY A 158 -23.52 -39.45 -33.50
C GLY A 158 -24.09 -38.20 -34.19
N ASP A 159 -24.53 -37.19 -33.43
CA ASP A 159 -25.07 -35.93 -33.97
C ASP A 159 -23.93 -34.98 -34.31
N ALA A 160 -23.63 -34.84 -35.60
CA ALA A 160 -22.52 -34.02 -36.10
C ALA A 160 -22.64 -32.54 -35.70
N ASP A 161 -23.85 -31.97 -35.71
CA ASP A 161 -24.07 -30.57 -35.37
C ASP A 161 -23.91 -30.34 -33.86
N ALA A 162 -24.41 -31.26 -33.03
CA ALA A 162 -24.21 -31.21 -31.59
C ALA A 162 -22.73 -31.36 -31.20
N ILE A 163 -22.00 -32.24 -31.89
CA ILE A 163 -20.55 -32.42 -31.69
C ILE A 163 -19.81 -31.11 -32.02
N ALA A 164 -20.10 -30.50 -33.17
CA ALA A 164 -19.45 -29.25 -33.58
C ALA A 164 -19.69 -28.11 -32.58
N LYS A 165 -20.93 -27.95 -32.09
CA LYS A 165 -21.28 -26.94 -31.08
C LYS A 165 -20.60 -27.19 -29.74
N ALA A 166 -20.60 -28.44 -29.26
CA ALA A 166 -19.96 -28.80 -28.00
C ALA A 166 -18.43 -28.61 -28.06
N GLN A 167 -17.80 -28.94 -29.20
CA GLN A 167 -16.37 -28.72 -29.41
C GLN A 167 -16.03 -27.23 -29.42
N ALA A 168 -16.78 -26.41 -30.17
CA ALA A 168 -16.54 -24.96 -30.21
C ALA A 168 -16.66 -24.32 -28.82
N LYS A 169 -17.64 -24.76 -28.00
CA LYS A 169 -17.78 -24.27 -26.62
C LYS A 169 -16.62 -24.68 -25.73
N LEU A 170 -16.16 -25.93 -25.86
CA LEU A 170 -15.01 -26.43 -25.12
C LEU A 170 -13.73 -25.65 -25.48
N ASP A 171 -13.53 -25.34 -26.76
CA ASP A 171 -12.38 -24.58 -27.25
C ASP A 171 -12.38 -23.14 -26.72
N GLU A 172 -13.54 -22.45 -26.73
CA GLU A 172 -13.72 -21.11 -26.14
C GLU A 172 -13.36 -21.10 -24.64
N LEU A 173 -13.87 -22.08 -23.89
CA LEU A 173 -13.62 -22.21 -22.46
C LEU A 173 -12.13 -22.49 -22.17
N ASN A 174 -11.51 -23.38 -22.93
CA ASN A 174 -10.10 -23.72 -22.79
C ASN A 174 -9.18 -22.54 -23.12
N ASP A 175 -9.50 -21.75 -24.15
CA ASP A 175 -8.73 -20.54 -24.49
C ASP A 175 -8.73 -19.54 -23.33
N LEU A 176 -9.91 -19.19 -22.81
CA LEU A 176 -10.01 -18.25 -21.69
C LEU A 176 -9.36 -18.81 -20.42
N TYR A 177 -9.60 -20.09 -20.10
CA TYR A 177 -8.97 -20.75 -18.96
C TYR A 177 -7.44 -20.74 -19.06
N GLY A 178 -6.89 -21.05 -20.24
CA GLY A 178 -5.45 -21.01 -20.52
C GLY A 178 -4.86 -19.61 -20.28
N ARG A 179 -5.47 -18.57 -20.87
CA ARG A 179 -5.04 -17.17 -20.68
C ARG A 179 -5.01 -16.76 -19.21
N LEU A 180 -6.04 -17.12 -18.43
CA LEU A 180 -6.08 -16.79 -17.00
C LEU A 180 -5.07 -17.61 -16.18
N ARG A 181 -4.86 -18.89 -16.54
CA ARG A 181 -3.86 -19.76 -15.90
C ARG A 181 -2.43 -19.33 -16.16
N ASP A 182 -2.16 -18.68 -17.28
CA ASP A 182 -0.86 -18.07 -17.59
C ASP A 182 -0.66 -16.73 -16.87
N ALA A 183 -1.69 -15.89 -16.85
CA ALA A 183 -1.64 -14.59 -16.16
C ALA A 183 -1.48 -14.73 -14.63
N ARG A 184 -2.16 -15.70 -14.01
CA ARG A 184 -2.18 -15.88 -12.55
C ARG A 184 -0.80 -16.04 -11.89
N PRO A 185 0.09 -16.95 -12.34
CA PRO A 185 1.43 -17.08 -11.78
C PRO A 185 2.33 -15.88 -12.12
N ALA A 186 2.14 -15.23 -13.28
CA ALA A 186 2.92 -14.04 -13.65
C ALA A 186 2.70 -12.88 -12.67
N ILE A 187 1.44 -12.54 -12.37
CA ILE A 187 1.10 -11.48 -11.40
C ILE A 187 1.63 -11.83 -10.00
N ALA A 188 1.59 -13.12 -9.60
CA ALA A 188 2.16 -13.56 -8.32
C ALA A 188 3.69 -13.44 -8.28
N ALA A 189 4.38 -13.74 -9.37
CA ALA A 189 5.83 -13.60 -9.46
C ALA A 189 6.25 -12.13 -9.36
N GLU A 190 5.53 -11.21 -9.99
CA GLU A 190 5.74 -9.77 -9.87
C GLU A 190 5.52 -9.27 -8.44
N ALA A 191 4.40 -9.64 -7.81
CA ALA A 191 4.13 -9.29 -6.41
C ALA A 191 5.20 -9.83 -5.46
N LYS A 192 5.69 -11.05 -5.70
CA LYS A 192 6.79 -11.66 -4.93
C LYS A 192 8.11 -10.95 -5.17
N SER A 193 8.40 -10.57 -6.40
CA SER A 193 9.58 -9.78 -6.76
C SER A 193 9.58 -8.42 -6.05
N LEU A 194 8.43 -7.73 -5.99
CA LEU A 194 8.28 -6.50 -5.22
C LEU A 194 8.50 -6.75 -3.73
N ALA A 195 7.86 -7.79 -3.16
CA ALA A 195 8.04 -8.19 -1.78
C ALA A 195 9.51 -8.40 -1.41
N ASP A 196 10.25 -9.07 -2.29
CA ASP A 196 11.66 -9.40 -2.10
C ASP A 196 12.60 -8.21 -2.19
N LYS A 197 12.15 -7.07 -2.73
CA LYS A 197 12.93 -5.82 -2.76
C LYS A 197 12.70 -4.93 -1.54
N LEU A 198 11.62 -5.13 -0.80
CA LEU A 198 11.32 -4.33 0.40
C LEU A 198 12.22 -4.77 1.56
N ALA A 199 13.07 -3.85 2.02
CA ALA A 199 14.12 -4.13 2.99
C ALA A 199 13.71 -3.74 4.42
N TYR A 200 12.94 -2.66 4.59
CA TYR A 200 12.74 -2.03 5.90
C TYR A 200 12.06 -2.94 6.95
N PHE A 201 11.24 -3.91 6.53
CA PHE A 201 10.59 -4.87 7.43
C PHE A 201 11.21 -6.27 7.44
N ARG A 202 12.32 -6.49 6.71
CA ARG A 202 13.00 -7.80 6.71
C ARG A 202 13.79 -8.00 8.00
N LYS A 203 13.91 -9.26 8.42
CA LYS A 203 14.81 -9.62 9.52
C LYS A 203 16.24 -9.23 9.12
N GLY A 204 16.91 -8.48 10.00
CA GLY A 204 18.28 -8.03 9.77
C GLY A 204 19.28 -9.17 9.80
N ASN A 205 20.54 -8.84 9.54
CA ASN A 205 21.64 -9.75 9.82
C ASN A 205 21.60 -10.17 11.30
N LEU A 206 21.27 -11.44 11.54
CA LEU A 206 21.61 -12.14 12.76
C LEU A 206 23.11 -12.41 12.66
N VAL A 207 23.95 -11.43 12.99
CA VAL A 207 25.38 -11.72 13.06
C VAL A 207 25.57 -12.69 14.22
N ALA A 208 25.93 -13.93 13.91
CA ALA A 208 26.42 -14.85 14.92
C ALA A 208 27.77 -14.33 15.40
N GLY A 209 27.80 -13.60 16.52
CA GLY A 209 29.06 -13.28 17.19
C GLY A 209 29.13 -11.97 17.98
N ASP A 210 28.25 -11.00 17.74
CA ASP A 210 28.29 -9.68 18.41
C ASP A 210 27.20 -9.48 19.47
N GLY A 211 26.24 -10.42 19.60
CA GLY A 211 25.19 -10.41 20.63
C GLY A 211 24.22 -9.23 20.54
N LYS A 212 24.42 -8.30 19.60
CA LYS A 212 23.56 -7.15 19.36
C LYS A 212 22.55 -7.53 18.30
N HIS A 213 21.40 -7.97 18.78
CA HIS A 213 20.22 -8.12 17.94
C HIS A 213 19.97 -6.77 17.25
N LEU A 214 20.00 -6.71 15.92
CA LEU A 214 19.39 -5.61 15.20
C LEU A 214 17.93 -5.55 15.69
N VAL A 215 17.61 -4.56 16.52
CA VAL A 215 16.28 -4.42 17.10
C VAL A 215 15.32 -4.30 15.94
N PHE A 216 14.52 -5.34 15.77
CA PHE A 216 13.47 -5.38 14.78
C PHE A 216 12.28 -4.62 15.34
N ASP A 217 12.11 -3.39 14.86
CA ASP A 217 10.94 -2.60 15.22
C ASP A 217 9.71 -3.18 14.52
N LYS A 218 8.89 -3.87 15.31
CA LYS A 218 7.68 -4.55 14.86
C LYS A 218 6.63 -3.59 14.31
N ARG A 219 6.74 -2.28 14.59
CA ARG A 219 5.82 -1.29 14.01
C ARG A 219 5.94 -1.23 12.49
N PHE A 220 7.10 -1.59 11.93
CA PHE A 220 7.30 -1.72 10.47
C PHE A 220 6.90 -3.10 9.91
N ASP A 221 6.55 -4.07 10.75
CA ASP A 221 6.41 -5.48 10.36
C ASP A 221 5.10 -5.80 9.65
N GLY A 222 4.99 -5.38 8.40
CA GLY A 222 3.88 -5.77 7.57
C GLY A 222 3.58 -4.76 6.47
N VAL A 223 3.29 -5.30 5.30
CA VAL A 223 2.72 -4.56 4.18
C VAL A 223 1.69 -5.43 3.47
N TYR A 224 0.77 -4.77 2.78
CA TYR A 224 -0.10 -5.37 1.78
C TYR A 224 0.40 -4.92 0.41
N ILE A 225 0.83 -5.91 -0.38
CA ILE A 225 1.28 -5.70 -1.75
C ILE A 225 0.12 -5.96 -2.67
N ILE A 226 0.00 -5.09 -3.65
CA ILE A 226 -0.98 -5.15 -4.69
C ILE A 226 -0.28 -5.02 -6.02
N GLN A 227 -0.49 -6.03 -6.87
CA GLN A 227 0.06 -6.08 -8.21
C GLN A 227 -1.06 -6.18 -9.23
N PHE A 228 -0.95 -5.39 -10.29
CA PHE A 228 -1.84 -5.41 -11.45
C PHE A 228 -1.09 -5.94 -12.67
N THR A 229 -1.80 -6.56 -13.62
CA THR A 229 -1.21 -6.99 -14.89
C THR A 229 -0.70 -5.85 -15.77
N ASP A 230 -1.13 -4.62 -15.48
CA ASP A 230 -0.73 -3.44 -16.24
C ASP A 230 0.56 -2.78 -15.73
N GLY A 231 1.21 -3.40 -14.74
CA GLY A 231 2.44 -2.93 -14.13
C GLY A 231 2.25 -1.99 -12.94
N THR A 232 1.02 -1.55 -12.64
CA THR A 232 0.73 -0.77 -11.44
C THR A 232 1.03 -1.57 -10.18
N GLN A 233 1.62 -0.93 -9.18
CA GLN A 233 2.00 -1.55 -7.92
C GLN A 233 1.59 -0.67 -6.75
N ILE A 234 1.09 -1.29 -5.68
CA ILE A 234 0.77 -0.59 -4.43
C ILE A 234 1.37 -1.39 -3.27
N VAL A 235 2.01 -0.68 -2.34
CA VAL A 235 2.52 -1.22 -1.08
C VAL A 235 1.90 -0.40 0.04
N MET A 236 0.93 -0.98 0.73
CA MET A 236 0.24 -0.35 1.85
C MET A 236 0.84 -0.83 3.15
N HIS A 237 1.14 0.09 4.07
CA HIS A 237 1.64 -0.29 5.38
C HIS A 237 0.57 -1.05 6.18
N ASP A 238 0.96 -2.06 6.97
CA ASP A 238 0.03 -2.79 7.84
C ASP A 238 -0.34 -1.95 9.08
N PRO A 239 -1.54 -1.34 9.14
CA PRO A 239 -1.89 -0.43 10.23
C PRO A 239 -1.89 -1.14 11.60
N ALA A 240 -2.23 -2.43 11.63
CA ALA A 240 -2.23 -3.20 12.87
C ALA A 240 -0.83 -3.38 13.46
N ALA A 241 0.20 -3.50 12.62
CA ALA A 241 1.59 -3.60 13.07
C ALA A 241 2.03 -2.32 13.81
N ALA A 242 1.60 -1.16 13.32
CA ALA A 242 1.85 0.14 13.93
C ALA A 242 0.84 0.53 15.03
N GLY A 243 -0.19 -0.29 15.28
CA GLY A 243 -1.21 -0.05 16.29
C GLY A 243 -2.27 0.99 15.92
N TRP A 244 -2.48 1.21 14.62
CA TRP A 244 -3.43 2.17 14.04
C TRP A 244 -4.76 1.50 13.67
N ALA A 245 -5.85 2.14 14.06
CA ALA A 245 -7.21 1.68 13.84
C ALA A 245 -7.96 2.48 12.77
N TYR A 246 -7.49 3.67 12.41
CA TYR A 246 -8.22 4.59 11.54
C TYR A 246 -7.45 5.00 10.29
N GLN A 247 -6.12 4.90 10.27
CA GLN A 247 -5.32 5.27 9.10
C GLN A 247 -4.17 4.33 8.77
N THR A 248 -3.71 4.45 7.53
CA THR A 248 -2.45 3.92 7.01
C THR A 248 -1.96 4.83 5.88
N PHE A 249 -0.83 4.49 5.28
CA PHE A 249 -0.39 5.09 4.03
C PHE A 249 0.06 4.02 3.03
N ALA A 250 0.05 4.38 1.76
CA ALA A 250 0.50 3.53 0.67
C ALA A 250 1.59 4.22 -0.15
N TYR A 251 2.61 3.44 -0.52
CA TYR A 251 3.45 3.71 -1.68
C TYR A 251 2.78 3.12 -2.92
N TYR A 252 2.92 3.78 -4.08
CA TYR A 252 2.51 3.20 -5.35
C TYR A 252 3.44 3.60 -6.51
N PHE A 253 3.46 2.73 -7.52
CA PHE A 253 4.06 2.95 -8.82
C PHE A 253 2.95 2.80 -9.86
N ASP A 254 2.81 3.79 -10.74
CA ASP A 254 1.79 3.80 -11.78
C ASP A 254 2.43 4.22 -13.11
N PRO A 255 2.86 3.23 -13.93
CA PRO A 255 3.54 3.51 -15.18
C PRO A 255 2.63 4.10 -16.26
N LYS A 256 1.29 3.99 -16.11
CA LYS A 256 0.35 4.56 -17.08
C LYS A 256 0.23 6.07 -16.95
N ASN A 257 0.44 6.56 -15.74
CA ASN A 257 0.34 7.98 -15.40
C ASN A 257 1.70 8.59 -15.06
N ASP A 258 2.80 7.96 -15.48
CA ASP A 258 4.18 8.43 -15.30
C ASP A 258 4.61 8.57 -13.83
N VAL A 259 3.93 7.90 -12.89
CA VAL A 259 4.26 7.99 -11.46
C VAL A 259 5.32 6.94 -11.12
N ALA A 260 6.55 7.41 -10.85
CA ALA A 260 7.64 6.54 -10.41
C ALA A 260 7.57 6.26 -8.90
N PHE A 261 7.20 7.27 -8.11
CA PHE A 261 7.00 7.14 -6.67
C PHE A 261 5.81 7.96 -6.22
N GLY A 262 4.70 7.31 -5.92
CA GLY A 262 3.52 7.90 -5.33
C GLY A 262 3.41 7.54 -3.85
N TYR A 263 2.99 8.48 -3.03
CA TYR A 263 2.54 8.23 -1.66
C TYR A 263 1.15 8.80 -1.45
N GLN A 264 0.34 8.10 -0.67
CA GLN A 264 -1.02 8.52 -0.33
C GLN A 264 -1.36 8.10 1.11
N SER A 265 -1.93 9.03 1.86
CA SER A 265 -2.54 8.74 3.17
C SER A 265 -3.96 8.20 2.99
N LEU A 266 -4.35 7.21 3.78
CA LEU A 266 -5.62 6.48 3.64
C LEU A 266 -6.26 6.29 5.01
N GLY A 267 -7.58 6.34 5.10
CA GLY A 267 -8.27 6.07 6.35
C GLY A 267 -9.66 6.67 6.50
N ASP A 268 -10.21 6.45 7.69
CA ASP A 268 -11.47 7.03 8.16
C ASP A 268 -11.22 8.44 8.68
N GLU A 269 -11.54 9.45 7.87
CA GLU A 269 -11.25 10.85 8.18
C GLU A 269 -12.07 11.33 9.38
N THR A 270 -11.41 12.02 10.32
CA THR A 270 -12.17 12.78 11.33
C THR A 270 -12.98 13.88 10.62
N LYS A 271 -14.28 13.93 10.86
CA LYS A 271 -15.10 15.03 10.35
C LYS A 271 -14.57 16.36 10.90
N PHE A 272 -14.55 17.40 10.07
CA PHE A 272 -14.04 18.71 10.48
C PHE A 272 -14.75 19.26 11.73
N THR A 273 -16.06 19.04 11.83
CA THR A 273 -16.88 19.43 12.99
C THR A 273 -16.58 18.64 14.27
N ASP A 274 -15.90 17.50 14.15
CA ASP A 274 -15.56 16.62 15.26
C ASP A 274 -14.10 16.81 15.71
N LEU A 275 -13.35 17.71 15.07
CA LEU A 275 -12.02 18.10 15.53
C LEU A 275 -12.17 18.87 16.86
N PRO A 276 -11.28 18.63 17.85
CA PRO A 276 -11.20 19.45 19.04
C PRO A 276 -11.04 20.94 18.68
N GLU A 277 -11.75 21.81 19.40
CA GLU A 277 -11.66 23.27 19.19
C GLU A 277 -10.43 23.89 19.87
N LYS A 278 -9.92 23.23 20.92
CA LYS A 278 -8.78 23.67 21.74
C LYS A 278 -8.05 22.47 22.33
N GLY A 279 -6.91 22.73 22.95
CA GLY A 279 -6.04 21.71 23.52
C GLY A 279 -4.86 21.37 22.61
N THR A 280 -3.88 20.67 23.18
CA THR A 280 -2.72 20.15 22.46
C THR A 280 -2.73 18.63 22.41
N ALA A 281 -2.19 18.03 21.35
CA ALA A 281 -2.05 16.58 21.23
C ALA A 281 -0.69 16.22 20.66
N THR A 282 0.00 15.27 21.31
CA THR A 282 1.22 14.68 20.79
C THR A 282 0.88 13.35 20.12
N TYR A 283 1.35 13.16 18.90
CA TYR A 283 1.20 11.94 18.11
C TYR A 283 2.56 11.33 17.87
N ASN A 284 2.71 10.03 18.16
CA ASN A 284 3.92 9.27 17.85
C ASN A 284 3.61 8.18 16.82
N GLY A 285 4.54 7.95 15.91
CA GLY A 285 4.36 6.97 14.85
C GLY A 285 5.61 6.76 14.01
N LEU A 286 5.41 6.53 12.72
CA LEU A 286 6.49 6.20 11.80
C LEU A 286 6.22 6.72 10.39
N THR A 287 7.29 6.74 9.60
CA THR A 287 7.25 7.03 8.17
C THR A 287 8.06 6.00 7.39
N THR A 288 7.62 5.75 6.15
CA THR A 288 8.47 5.15 5.12
C THR A 288 8.58 6.11 3.94
N ALA A 289 9.74 6.10 3.30
CA ALA A 289 10.07 7.01 2.22
C ALA A 289 11.00 6.35 1.20
N TYR A 290 11.08 6.99 0.03
CA TYR A 290 12.17 6.81 -0.90
C TYR A 290 12.99 8.10 -1.00
N VAL A 291 14.31 7.94 -0.93
CA VAL A 291 15.27 8.95 -1.40
C VAL A 291 15.68 8.57 -2.82
N VAL A 292 15.49 9.46 -3.78
CA VAL A 292 15.73 9.24 -5.21
C VAL A 292 16.80 10.22 -5.69
N LYS A 293 17.87 9.70 -6.29
CA LYS A 293 19.00 10.47 -6.82
C LYS A 293 19.47 9.88 -8.14
N GLY A 294 19.15 10.55 -9.25
CA GLY A 294 19.31 9.97 -10.59
C GLY A 294 18.62 8.59 -10.69
N ASN A 295 19.36 7.58 -11.13
CA ASN A 295 18.85 6.21 -11.28
C ASN A 295 18.85 5.39 -9.97
N GLN A 296 19.26 5.98 -8.84
CA GLN A 296 19.30 5.30 -7.55
C GLN A 296 18.07 5.68 -6.72
N SER A 297 17.46 4.68 -6.09
CA SER A 297 16.44 4.87 -5.06
C SER A 297 16.79 4.07 -3.82
N ARG A 298 16.57 4.65 -2.63
CA ARG A 298 16.89 4.04 -1.34
C ARG A 298 15.68 4.14 -0.42
N GLN A 299 15.35 3.03 0.23
CA GLN A 299 14.27 2.98 1.23
C GLN A 299 14.76 3.64 2.52
N LEU A 300 13.95 4.56 3.04
CA LEU A 300 14.18 5.27 4.29
C LEU A 300 13.02 4.99 5.26
N THR A 301 13.32 4.81 6.54
CA THR A 301 12.33 4.88 7.61
C THR A 301 12.76 5.89 8.67
N ALA A 302 11.80 6.39 9.46
CA ALA A 302 12.08 7.22 10.63
C ALA A 302 10.94 7.15 11.65
N ASP A 303 11.23 7.52 12.88
CA ASP A 303 10.24 7.78 13.91
C ASP A 303 9.58 9.14 13.64
N VAL A 304 8.25 9.21 13.78
CA VAL A 304 7.48 10.44 13.58
C VAL A 304 6.97 10.95 14.92
N LYS A 305 7.10 12.25 15.14
CA LYS A 305 6.40 12.97 16.20
C LYS A 305 5.71 14.21 15.61
N ALA A 306 4.41 14.32 15.89
CA ALA A 306 3.61 15.48 15.52
C ALA A 306 2.96 16.08 16.75
N ILE A 307 2.95 17.40 16.86
CA ILE A 307 2.28 18.13 17.94
C ILE A 307 1.22 19.02 17.30
N ALA A 308 -0.04 18.68 17.52
CA ALA A 308 -1.18 19.49 17.08
C ALA A 308 -1.59 20.45 18.21
N ASP A 309 -1.80 21.70 17.85
CA ASP A 309 -2.43 22.73 18.67
C ASP A 309 -3.76 23.09 18.00
N PHE A 310 -4.86 22.66 18.62
CA PHE A 310 -6.20 22.81 18.06
C PHE A 310 -6.72 24.25 18.15
N GLY A 311 -6.29 25.00 19.17
CA GLY A 311 -6.66 26.41 19.30
C GLY A 311 -5.95 27.28 18.27
N LEU A 312 -4.69 26.97 17.96
CA LEU A 312 -3.91 27.65 16.92
C LEU A 312 -4.11 27.09 15.51
N LYS A 313 -4.84 25.98 15.38
CA LYS A 313 -5.00 25.21 14.15
C LYS A 313 -3.67 24.91 13.45
N GLY A 314 -2.68 24.48 14.22
CA GLY A 314 -1.31 24.25 13.76
C GLY A 314 -0.77 22.88 14.14
N VAL A 315 0.09 22.33 13.27
CA VAL A 315 0.84 21.09 13.51
C VAL A 315 2.33 21.39 13.41
N ARG A 316 3.10 20.99 14.42
CA ARG A 316 4.56 20.86 14.32
C ARG A 316 4.89 19.41 14.01
N PHE A 317 5.78 19.17 13.07
CA PHE A 317 6.16 17.84 12.60
C PHE A 317 7.67 17.67 12.72
N GLU A 318 8.10 16.53 13.25
CA GLU A 318 9.50 16.16 13.29
C GLU A 318 9.68 14.66 13.03
N THR A 319 10.77 14.30 12.35
CA THR A 319 11.26 12.93 12.32
C THR A 319 12.58 12.81 13.04
N THR A 320 12.84 11.62 13.58
CA THR A 320 14.12 11.27 14.20
C THR A 320 14.48 9.85 13.83
N ASN A 321 15.75 9.47 14.06
CA ASN A 321 16.21 8.10 13.86
C ASN A 321 16.00 7.63 12.41
N SER A 322 16.25 8.52 11.46
CA SER A 322 16.21 8.19 10.03
C SER A 322 17.22 7.09 9.69
N GLN A 323 16.76 6.07 8.97
CA GLN A 323 17.53 4.87 8.65
C GLN A 323 17.30 4.44 7.20
N PHE A 324 18.40 4.21 6.48
CA PHE A 324 18.38 3.60 5.17
C PHE A 324 18.41 2.09 5.26
N HIS A 325 17.64 1.43 4.40
CA HIS A 325 17.57 -0.02 4.34
C HIS A 325 17.92 -0.56 2.95
N SER A 326 18.73 -1.61 2.94
CA SER A 326 19.05 -2.42 1.76
C SER A 326 19.02 -3.90 2.14
N LEU A 327 19.20 -4.76 1.13
CA LEU A 327 19.34 -6.20 1.31
C LEU A 327 20.77 -6.61 0.99
N ASP A 328 21.31 -7.54 1.77
CA ASP A 328 22.54 -8.25 1.40
C ASP A 328 22.24 -9.40 0.41
N ASP A 329 23.29 -10.11 -0.02
CA ASP A 329 23.19 -11.24 -0.96
C ASP A 329 22.30 -12.39 -0.46
N ASN A 330 22.02 -12.45 0.84
CA ASN A 330 21.15 -13.45 1.46
C ASN A 330 19.73 -12.92 1.70
N GLY A 331 19.38 -11.73 1.19
CA GLY A 331 18.08 -11.11 1.38
C GLY A 331 17.83 -10.63 2.82
N ARG A 332 18.89 -10.40 3.61
CA ARG A 332 18.77 -9.88 4.99
C ARG A 332 18.87 -8.37 4.99
N ARG A 333 18.11 -7.73 5.88
CA ARG A 333 18.13 -6.26 6.02
C ARG A 333 19.50 -5.79 6.51
N VAL A 334 20.12 -4.89 5.74
CA VAL A 334 21.24 -4.05 6.15
C VAL A 334 20.69 -2.66 6.44
N THR A 335 21.14 -2.04 7.52
CA THR A 335 20.63 -0.73 7.96
C THR A 335 21.79 0.23 8.21
N VAL A 336 21.67 1.44 7.65
CA VAL A 336 22.65 2.51 7.79
C VAL A 336 21.94 3.75 8.31
N LYS A 337 22.57 4.46 9.25
CA LYS A 337 22.01 5.73 9.76
C LYS A 337 21.88 6.75 8.63
N GLY A 338 20.78 7.48 8.62
CA GLY A 338 20.46 8.55 7.67
C GLY A 338 20.09 9.84 8.39
N ALA A 339 20.76 10.20 9.48
CA ALA A 339 20.39 11.33 10.35
C ALA A 339 20.26 12.68 9.61
N ASP A 340 20.97 12.87 8.49
CA ASP A 340 20.86 14.08 7.67
C ASP A 340 19.46 14.27 7.05
N TYR A 341 18.68 13.19 6.98
CA TYR A 341 17.31 13.13 6.47
C TYR A 341 16.24 13.28 7.57
N ASP A 342 16.63 13.52 8.83
CA ASP A 342 15.68 13.91 9.87
C ASP A 342 15.05 15.27 9.49
N MET A 343 13.72 15.32 9.58
CA MET A 343 12.92 16.42 9.06
C MET A 343 12.31 17.25 10.18
N LYS A 344 12.12 18.54 9.90
CA LYS A 344 11.32 19.45 10.72
C LYS A 344 10.38 20.27 9.84
N GLY A 345 9.15 20.44 10.29
CA GLY A 345 8.14 21.14 9.51
C GLY A 345 6.99 21.68 10.34
N THR A 346 6.17 22.50 9.69
CA THR A 346 4.94 23.04 10.27
C THR A 346 3.84 23.06 9.22
N ALA A 347 2.61 22.76 9.63
CA ALA A 347 1.42 22.84 8.80
C ALA A 347 0.27 23.50 9.55
N LYS A 348 -0.74 23.97 8.81
CA LYS A 348 -1.95 24.58 9.37
C LYS A 348 -3.20 24.08 8.64
N TRP A 349 -4.33 24.10 9.33
CA TRP A 349 -5.65 23.91 8.73
C TRP A 349 -6.55 25.12 9.00
N GLU A 350 -7.56 25.31 8.17
CA GLU A 350 -8.49 26.44 8.29
C GLU A 350 -9.94 25.96 8.37
N ASN A 351 -10.50 25.60 7.21
CA ASN A 351 -11.92 25.30 7.00
C ASN A 351 -12.17 23.82 6.63
N GLY A 352 -11.26 22.94 7.04
CA GLY A 352 -11.34 21.52 6.75
C GLY A 352 -10.32 20.71 7.55
N ASN A 353 -10.41 19.39 7.42
CA ASN A 353 -9.50 18.44 8.06
C ASN A 353 -8.11 18.39 7.40
N LEU A 354 -7.98 18.89 6.17
CA LEU A 354 -6.70 18.97 5.47
C LEU A 354 -5.83 20.08 6.08
N PHE A 355 -4.65 19.72 6.58
CA PHE A 355 -3.59 20.67 6.88
C PHE A 355 -2.48 20.63 5.83
N LEU A 356 -1.95 21.81 5.50
CA LEU A 356 -0.89 22.00 4.53
C LEU A 356 0.23 22.85 5.14
N GLY A 357 1.46 22.57 4.72
CA GLY A 357 2.63 23.15 5.35
C GLY A 357 3.91 23.03 4.53
N SER A 358 5.02 23.25 5.21
CA SER A 358 6.37 23.04 4.69
C SER A 358 7.17 22.16 5.64
N VAL A 359 8.15 21.47 5.07
CA VAL A 359 9.06 20.59 5.80
C VAL A 359 10.45 20.64 5.16
N GLU A 360 11.49 20.49 5.96
CA GLU A 360 12.87 20.46 5.51
C GLU A 360 13.66 19.35 6.21
N ALA A 361 14.52 18.69 5.45
CA ALA A 361 15.66 17.93 5.97
C ALA A 361 16.90 18.81 5.78
N ALA A 362 17.10 19.74 6.72
CA ALA A 362 18.04 20.85 6.56
C ALA A 362 19.49 20.38 6.35
N ALA A 363 19.91 19.32 7.04
CA ALA A 363 21.24 18.74 6.91
C ALA A 363 21.49 18.10 5.53
N ALA A 364 20.47 17.47 4.94
CA ALA A 364 20.50 16.98 3.56
C ALA A 364 20.26 18.09 2.51
N GLY A 365 19.95 19.33 2.91
CA GLY A 365 19.65 20.43 2.00
C GLY A 365 18.35 20.27 1.22
N LEU A 366 17.39 19.49 1.74
CA LEU A 366 16.11 19.22 1.08
C LEU A 366 14.98 20.05 1.70
N LYS A 367 14.13 20.61 0.84
CA LYS A 367 12.94 21.38 1.26
C LYS A 367 11.73 20.98 0.43
N GLY A 368 10.55 21.10 1.01
CA GLY A 368 9.31 20.90 0.28
C GLY A 368 8.07 21.02 1.15
N ASN A 369 7.03 20.32 0.74
CA ASN A 369 5.69 20.46 1.31
C ASN A 369 5.33 19.29 2.21
N LEU A 370 4.53 19.60 3.22
CA LEU A 370 3.93 18.66 4.14
C LEU A 370 2.41 18.76 4.03
N SER A 371 1.73 17.63 3.91
CA SER A 371 0.28 17.57 3.94
C SER A 371 -0.17 16.47 4.89
N GLY A 372 -1.37 16.60 5.44
CA GLY A 372 -1.96 15.57 6.29
C GLY A 372 -3.40 15.85 6.69
N LYS A 373 -3.99 14.86 7.35
CA LYS A 373 -5.34 14.89 7.92
C LYS A 373 -5.36 14.20 9.28
N PHE A 374 -6.40 14.48 10.06
CA PHE A 374 -6.74 13.73 11.25
C PHE A 374 -7.71 12.58 10.92
N TYR A 375 -7.56 11.47 11.63
CA TYR A 375 -8.31 10.24 11.41
C TYR A 375 -8.94 9.72 12.70
N GLY A 376 -10.11 9.09 12.56
CA GLY A 376 -10.87 8.49 13.66
C GLY A 376 -11.56 9.49 14.58
N ALA A 377 -12.18 8.96 15.64
CA ALA A 377 -12.93 9.77 16.59
C ALA A 377 -12.05 10.83 17.28
N LYS A 378 -12.47 12.10 17.21
CA LYS A 378 -11.80 13.24 17.88
C LYS A 378 -10.30 13.33 17.58
N ALA A 379 -9.89 13.13 16.32
CA ALA A 379 -8.50 13.17 15.89
C ALA A 379 -7.60 12.19 16.67
N ALA A 380 -8.03 10.92 16.75
CA ALA A 380 -7.28 9.87 17.44
C ALA A 380 -5.93 9.56 16.77
N GLU A 381 -5.88 9.69 15.45
CA GLU A 381 -4.72 9.44 14.62
C GLU A 381 -4.48 10.61 13.66
N ILE A 382 -3.25 10.70 13.15
CA ILE A 382 -2.83 11.66 12.14
C ILE A 382 -2.07 10.90 11.05
N GLY A 383 -2.28 11.28 9.80
CA GLY A 383 -1.62 10.65 8.65
C GLY A 383 -1.44 11.65 7.52
N GLY A 384 -0.45 11.40 6.67
CA GLY A 384 -0.17 12.32 5.58
C GLY A 384 1.02 11.93 4.70
N THR A 385 1.46 12.89 3.91
CA THR A 385 2.55 12.74 2.95
C THR A 385 3.48 13.95 2.96
N TYR A 386 4.69 13.76 2.46
CA TYR A 386 5.63 14.84 2.20
C TYR A 386 6.39 14.58 0.91
N GLY A 387 6.83 15.65 0.27
CA GLY A 387 7.72 15.62 -0.88
C GLY A 387 8.72 16.76 -0.79
N LEU A 388 10.01 16.43 -0.78
CA LEU A 388 11.12 17.38 -0.68
C LEU A 388 12.06 17.16 -1.86
N LYS A 389 12.77 18.23 -2.24
CA LYS A 389 13.86 18.20 -3.21
C LYS A 389 14.98 19.15 -2.82
N ASN A 390 16.17 18.92 -3.35
CA ASN A 390 17.24 19.92 -3.31
C ASN A 390 16.99 21.02 -4.36
N GLN A 391 17.83 22.05 -4.35
CA GLN A 391 17.62 23.25 -5.16
C GLN A 391 17.61 22.98 -6.67
N ASP A 392 18.44 22.05 -7.15
CA ASP A 392 18.54 21.70 -8.58
C ASP A 392 17.60 20.56 -9.00
N GLY A 393 16.89 19.93 -8.06
CA GLY A 393 15.98 18.82 -8.33
C GLY A 393 16.69 17.51 -8.68
N SER A 394 17.98 17.36 -8.40
CA SER A 394 18.72 16.11 -8.63
C SER A 394 18.51 15.06 -7.54
N GLU A 395 18.00 15.48 -6.37
CA GLU A 395 17.71 14.61 -5.24
C GLU A 395 16.33 14.91 -4.66
N HIS A 396 15.55 13.85 -4.47
CA HIS A 396 14.19 13.90 -3.93
C HIS A 396 14.06 13.00 -2.70
N LEU A 397 13.25 13.43 -1.73
CA LEU A 397 12.76 12.62 -0.63
C LEU A 397 11.23 12.67 -0.66
N ILE A 398 10.58 11.53 -0.83
CA ILE A 398 9.12 11.42 -0.88
C ILE A 398 8.65 10.30 0.03
N GLY A 399 7.60 10.54 0.82
CA GLY A 399 7.15 9.56 1.79
C GLY A 399 5.74 9.79 2.33
N GLY A 400 5.27 8.76 3.04
CA GLY A 400 4.02 8.73 3.79
C GLY A 400 4.27 8.52 5.27
N TYR A 401 3.42 9.08 6.11
CA TYR A 401 3.54 8.95 7.56
C TYR A 401 2.19 8.70 8.22
N GLY A 402 2.25 8.09 9.39
CA GLY A 402 1.11 7.86 10.27
C GLY A 402 1.54 7.93 11.72
N ALA A 403 0.67 8.40 12.61
CA ALA A 403 0.93 8.48 14.04
C ALA A 403 -0.35 8.46 14.87
N LYS A 404 -0.23 7.98 16.12
CA LYS A 404 -1.33 7.83 17.07
C LYS A 404 -1.16 8.79 18.25
N ARG A 405 -2.26 9.42 18.69
CA ARG A 405 -2.24 10.31 19.84
C ARG A 405 -1.85 9.56 21.11
N GLN A 406 -0.93 10.15 21.87
CA GLN A 406 -0.36 9.59 23.11
C GLN A 406 -1.14 9.95 24.35
#